data_AF-A0A0M9ANF5-F1
#
_entry.id   AF-A0A0M9ANF5-F1
#
_cell.length_a   1.000
_cell.length_b   1.000
_cell.length_c   1.000
_cell.angle_alpha   90.00
_cell.angle_beta   90.00
_cell.angle_gamma   90.00
#
_symmetry.space_group_name_H-M   'P 1'
#
loop_
_entity.id
_entity.type
_entity.pdbx_description
1 polymer ?
#
loop_
_entity_poly.entity_id
_entity_poly.type
_entity_poly.pdbx_seq_one_letter_code
_entity_poly.pdbx_strand_id
1 'polypeptide(L)' 'MNDPGDVRVGTIHAAKGLEAPCVFVFPAYSRAQLERFRNGAEAEERRLYYVAMTRASESVRVVHDYFDGQEFPPLEAA' A
#
# COMPACT_ATOMS: atom_id res chain seq x y z
N MET A 1 -10.98 16.08 -17.96
CA MET A 1 -10.39 14.93 -18.69
C MET A 1 -10.25 13.85 -17.64
N ASN A 2 -11.11 12.83 -17.67
CA ASN A 2 -11.05 11.65 -16.79
C ASN A 2 -10.98 10.44 -17.73
N ASP A 3 -9.81 10.13 -18.25
CA ASP A 3 -9.60 8.93 -19.04
C ASP A 3 -9.39 7.75 -18.07
N PRO A 4 -10.11 6.63 -18.20
CA PRO A 4 -9.84 5.43 -17.41
C PRO A 4 -8.37 4.98 -17.45
N GLY A 5 -7.63 5.28 -18.53
CA GLY A 5 -6.20 5.00 -18.69
C GLY A 5 -5.28 5.81 -17.76
N ASP A 6 -5.79 6.86 -17.13
CA ASP A 6 -5.04 7.66 -16.15
C ASP A 6 -4.95 6.96 -14.77
N VAL A 7 -5.74 5.90 -14.56
CA VAL A 7 -5.74 5.10 -13.32
C VAL A 7 -4.88 3.86 -13.51
N ARG A 8 -3.87 3.70 -12.63
CA ARG A 8 -3.01 2.52 -12.59
C ARG A 8 -3.28 1.72 -11.32
N VAL A 9 -3.59 0.43 -11.48
CA VAL A 9 -3.77 -0.52 -10.37
C VAL A 9 -2.67 -1.57 -10.45
N GLY A 10 -2.04 -1.87 -9.32
CA GLY A 10 -0.95 -2.83 -9.27
C GLY A 10 -0.47 -3.10 -7.85
N THR A 11 0.67 -3.78 -7.74
CA THR A 11 1.31 -4.04 -6.45
C THR A 11 2.29 -2.93 -6.11
N ILE A 12 2.59 -2.77 -4.81
CA ILE A 12 3.61 -1.82 -4.33
C ILE A 12 4.97 -2.06 -5.02
N HIS A 13 5.33 -3.33 -5.24
CA HIS A 13 6.56 -3.71 -5.92
C HIS A 13 6.62 -3.19 -7.36
N ALA A 14 5.51 -3.30 -8.10
CA ALA A 14 5.42 -2.81 -9.48
C ALA A 14 5.42 -1.27 -9.57
N ALA A 15 5.00 -0.59 -8.51
CA ALA A 15 4.96 0.87 -8.45
C ALA A 15 6.34 1.50 -8.16
N LYS A 16 7.37 0.71 -7.85
CA LYS A 16 8.71 1.21 -7.54
C LYS A 16 9.27 2.01 -8.73
N GLY A 17 9.66 3.26 -8.47
CA GLY A 17 10.20 4.17 -9.50
C GLY A 17 9.14 4.89 -10.33
N LEU A 18 7.86 4.61 -10.09
CA LEU A 18 6.75 5.39 -10.65
C LEU A 18 6.31 6.48 -9.66
N GLU A 19 5.58 7.48 -10.14
CA GLU A 19 4.98 8.55 -9.33
C GLU A 19 3.59 8.92 -9.87
N ALA A 20 2.72 9.40 -8.98
CA ALA A 20 1.39 9.90 -9.32
C ALA A 20 1.00 11.07 -8.37
N PRO A 21 0.13 12.00 -8.81
CA PRO A 21 -0.38 13.05 -7.93
C PRO A 21 -1.06 12.51 -6.67
N CYS A 22 -1.91 11.49 -6.84
CA CYS A 22 -2.63 10.82 -5.76
C CYS A 22 -2.36 9.31 -5.79
N VAL A 23 -2.13 8.72 -4.62
CA VAL A 23 -1.93 7.27 -4.46
C VAL A 23 -2.87 6.73 -3.39
N PHE A 24 -3.58 5.66 -3.73
CA PHE A 24 -4.40 4.89 -2.80
C PHE A 24 -3.63 3.64 -2.38
N VAL A 25 -3.39 3.49 -1.08
CA VAL A 25 -2.68 2.35 -0.50
C VAL A 25 -3.69 1.48 0.24
N PHE A 26 -3.76 0.20 -0.13
CA PHE A 26 -4.62 -0.78 0.52
C PHE A 26 -3.76 -1.64 1.44
N PRO A 27 -3.93 -1.54 2.77
CA PRO A 27 -2.94 -2.06 3.70
C PRO A 27 -3.18 -3.51 4.14
N ALA A 28 -4.28 -4.13 3.70
CA ALA A 28 -4.69 -5.46 4.11
C ALA A 28 -3.80 -6.56 3.52
N TYR A 29 -3.41 -7.51 4.37
CA TYR A 29 -2.56 -8.63 3.97
C TYR A 29 -3.40 -9.85 3.65
N SER A 30 -3.03 -10.54 2.57
CA SER A 30 -3.44 -11.93 2.39
C SER A 30 -2.83 -12.82 3.48
N ARG A 31 -3.44 -13.98 3.71
CA ARG A 31 -2.96 -14.98 4.69
C ARG A 31 -1.47 -15.34 4.48
N ALA A 32 -1.05 -15.53 3.24
CA ALA A 32 0.35 -15.86 2.92
C ALA A 32 1.32 -14.71 3.25
N GLN A 33 0.91 -13.46 3.03
CA GLN A 33 1.71 -12.30 3.41
C GLN A 33 1.84 -12.20 4.94
N LEU A 34 0.76 -12.49 5.67
CA LEU A 34 0.78 -12.48 7.13
C LEU A 34 1.72 -13.55 7.71
N GLU A 35 1.76 -14.75 7.13
CA GLU A 35 2.70 -15.80 7.55
C GLU A 35 4.16 -15.36 7.31
N ARG A 36 4.46 -14.74 6.17
CA ARG A 36 5.80 -14.18 5.91
C ARG A 36 6.16 -13.05 6.89
N PHE A 37 5.21 -12.18 7.19
CA PHE A 37 5.39 -11.10 8.17
C PHE A 37 5.77 -11.63 9.55
N ARG A 38 5.04 -12.65 10.04
CA ARG A 38 5.31 -13.30 11.33
C ARG A 38 6.68 -13.96 11.42
N ASN A 39 7.29 -14.29 10.28
CA ASN A 39 8.63 -14.87 10.19
C ASN A 39 9.76 -13.81 10.16
N GLY A 40 9.50 -12.58 10.64
CA GLY A 40 10.52 -11.54 10.81
C GLY A 40 10.68 -10.59 9.62
N ALA A 41 9.72 -10.57 8.68
CA ALA A 41 9.78 -9.68 7.51
C ALA A 41 9.31 -8.24 7.81
N GLU A 42 9.04 -7.89 9.07
CA GLU A 42 8.45 -6.60 9.48
C GLU A 42 9.23 -5.37 8.97
N ALA A 43 10.56 -5.42 8.99
CA ALA A 43 11.39 -4.33 8.49
C ALA A 43 11.28 -4.15 6.96
N GLU A 44 11.10 -5.25 6.22
CA GLU A 44 10.88 -5.19 4.78
C GLU A 44 9.49 -4.63 4.45
N GLU A 45 8.47 -5.09 5.18
CA GLU A 45 7.11 -4.60 5.01
C GLU A 45 7.00 -3.09 5.30
N ARG A 46 7.64 -2.59 6.37
CA ARG A 46 7.75 -1.13 6.61
C ARG A 46 8.37 -0.37 5.42
N ARG A 47 9.42 -0.92 4.80
CA ARG A 47 10.04 -0.32 3.61
C ARG A 47 9.08 -0.32 2.42
N LEU A 48 8.30 -1.38 2.24
CA LEU A 48 7.29 -1.45 1.18
C LEU A 48 6.22 -0.36 1.37
N TYR A 49 5.70 -0.18 2.57
CA TYR A 49 4.76 0.93 2.85
C TYR A 49 5.38 2.29 2.60
N TYR A 50 6.62 2.51 3.04
CA TYR A 50 7.32 3.75 2.76
C TYR A 50 7.45 3.99 1.23
N VAL A 51 7.77 2.95 0.46
CA VAL A 51 7.80 3.05 -1.01
C VAL A 51 6.42 3.44 -1.55
N ALA A 52 5.34 2.79 -1.10
CA ALA A 52 3.98 3.09 -1.54
C ALA A 52 3.58 4.54 -1.25
N MET A 53 3.83 5.02 -0.02
CA MET A 53 3.51 6.39 0.39
C MET A 53 4.32 7.42 -0.39
N THR A 54 5.60 7.14 -0.68
CA THR A 54 6.47 8.05 -1.45
C THR A 54 6.23 8.01 -2.96
N ARG A 55 5.28 7.21 -3.47
CA ARG A 55 4.88 7.30 -4.88
C ARG A 55 3.94 8.49 -5.13
N ALA A 56 3.36 9.07 -4.09
CA ALA A 56 2.49 10.24 -4.22
C ALA A 56 3.31 11.54 -4.20
N SER A 57 3.00 12.46 -5.13
CA SER A 57 3.57 13.81 -5.11
C SER A 57 2.70 14.83 -4.36
N GLU A 58 1.39 14.61 -4.25
CA GLU A 58 0.47 15.55 -3.60
C GLU A 58 -0.27 14.93 -2.41
N SER A 59 -0.87 13.74 -2.59
CA SER A 59 -1.68 13.12 -1.54
C SER A 59 -1.61 11.59 -1.53
N VAL A 60 -1.57 11.03 -0.32
CA VAL A 60 -1.70 9.60 -0.06
C VAL A 60 -3.00 9.36 0.68
N ARG A 61 -3.79 8.40 0.21
CA ARG A 61 -4.94 7.86 0.95
C ARG A 61 -4.63 6.43 1.34
N VAL A 62 -4.57 6.14 2.64
CA VAL A 62 -4.60 4.75 3.09
C VAL A 62 -6.06 4.34 3.26
N VAL A 63 -6.44 3.23 2.63
CA VAL A 63 -7.82 2.76 2.56
C VAL A 63 -7.99 1.59 3.53
N HIS A 64 -8.50 1.91 4.72
CA HIS A 64 -8.78 0.95 5.78
C HIS A 64 -10.09 0.20 5.57
N ASP A 65 -10.17 -1.00 6.14
CA ASP A 65 -11.39 -1.82 6.25
C ASP A 65 -12.05 -2.17 4.90
N TYR A 66 -11.31 -2.03 3.79
CA TYR A 66 -11.83 -2.29 2.45
C TYR A 66 -11.71 -3.77 2.05
N PHE A 67 -10.62 -4.43 2.46
CA PHE A 67 -10.38 -5.84 2.20
C PHE A 67 -10.32 -6.61 3.51
N ASP A 68 -10.84 -7.84 3.50
CA ASP A 68 -10.68 -8.75 4.63
C ASP A 68 -9.20 -9.09 4.85
N GLY A 69 -8.71 -8.92 6.07
CA GLY A 69 -7.34 -9.28 6.43
C GLY A 69 -6.79 -8.44 7.57
N GLN A 70 -5.62 -8.86 8.08
CA GLN A 70 -4.88 -8.02 9.01
C GLN A 70 -4.20 -6.90 8.23
N GLU A 71 -4.41 -5.66 8.66
CA GLU A 71 -3.75 -4.50 8.06
C GLU A 71 -2.39 -4.23 8.72
N PHE A 72 -1.47 -3.73 7.91
CA PHE A 72 -0.16 -3.27 8.39
C PHE A 72 0.22 -1.96 7.67
N PRO A 73 0.93 -1.01 8.30
CA PRO A 73 1.01 -0.87 9.76
C PRO A 73 -0.41 -0.80 10.36
N PRO A 74 -0.62 -1.28 11.59
CA PRO A 74 -1.90 -1.08 12.27
C PRO A 74 -2.10 0.42 12.42
N LEU A 75 -2.94 0.99 11.58
CA LEU A 75 -3.32 2.39 11.71
C LEU A 75 -4.38 2.42 12.79
N GLU A 76 -3.95 2.80 13.99
CA GLU A 76 -4.88 3.11 15.07
C GLU A 76 -5.81 4.22 14.57
N ALA A 77 -7.12 4.00 14.72
CA ALA A 77 -8.10 5.06 14.48
C ALA A 77 -7.76 6.22 15.42
N ALA A 78 -7.31 7.33 14.85
CA ALA A 78 -7.07 8.58 15.57
C ALA A 78 -8.39 9.17 16.11
#